data_AF-A0A6L8HYI8-F1
#
_entry.id   AF-A0A6L8HYI8-F1
#
_cell.length_a   1.000
_cell.length_b   1.000
_cell.length_c   1.000
_cell.angle_alpha   90.00
_cell.angle_beta   90.00
_cell.angle_gamma   90.00
#
_symmetry.space_group_name_H-M   'P 1'
#
loop_
_entity.id
_entity.type
_entity.pdbx_description
1 polymer ?
#
loop_
_entity_poly.entity_id
_entity_poly.type
_entity_poly.pdbx_seq_one_letter_code
_entity_poly.pdbx_strand_id
1 'polypeptide(L)'
;MRDRGRVRKESIGPRAFAFAVGAPEREINLLVGHSFNQPLASRQGGTLTLVDTDDALSFTAQLPPIDEQPSYMRDAVLNVQGGRMRGLSPGFTVPPRDVVPDAEVEIPEPGNPGVAIRLIQAAVLYELSLVTRPAYEDAEVEARALAAGLTLPGRRRLWL
;
A
#
# COMPACT_ATOMS: atom_id res chain seq x y z
N MET A 1 -31.10 16.90 17.01
CA MET A 1 -30.24 16.22 18.01
C MET A 1 -28.89 16.03 17.34
N ARG A 2 -27.84 16.75 17.76
CA ARG A 2 -26.49 16.51 17.21
C ARG A 2 -26.09 15.12 17.67
N ASP A 3 -25.89 14.21 16.73
CA ASP A 3 -25.24 12.93 16.96
C ASP A 3 -23.98 13.24 17.79
N ARG A 4 -23.97 12.87 19.07
CA ARG A 4 -22.77 12.99 19.90
C ARG A 4 -21.87 11.88 19.39
N GLY A 5 -21.21 12.18 18.28
CA GLY A 5 -20.69 11.22 17.33
C GLY A 5 -19.90 10.14 18.03
N ARG A 6 -20.37 8.90 17.89
CA ARG A 6 -19.54 7.74 18.20
C ARG A 6 -18.19 7.94 17.50
N VAL A 7 -17.10 7.73 18.22
CA VAL A 7 -15.78 7.69 17.59
C VAL A 7 -15.85 6.61 16.51
N ARG A 8 -15.48 6.97 15.27
CA ARG A 8 -15.49 6.08 14.14
C ARG A 8 -14.07 5.64 13.83
N LYS A 9 -13.82 4.34 13.87
CA LYS A 9 -12.61 3.71 13.35
C LYS A 9 -12.91 3.09 11.99
N GLU A 10 -11.87 2.82 11.22
CA GLU A 10 -11.99 2.10 9.97
C GLU A 10 -11.05 0.89 9.97
N SER A 11 -11.53 -0.21 9.41
CA SER A 11 -10.75 -1.44 9.26
C SER A 11 -11.05 -2.08 7.91
N ILE A 12 -10.06 -2.74 7.34
CA ILE A 12 -10.17 -3.47 6.08
C ILE A 12 -10.31 -4.95 6.44
N GLY A 13 -11.38 -5.57 5.95
CA GLY A 13 -11.65 -6.98 6.16
C GLY A 13 -10.74 -7.89 5.31
N PRO A 14 -10.67 -9.18 5.66
CA PRO A 14 -10.01 -10.19 4.86
C PRO A 14 -10.49 -10.17 3.41
N ARG A 15 -9.55 -10.26 2.45
CA ARG A 15 -9.85 -10.31 1.01
C ARG A 15 -10.66 -9.14 0.45
N ALA A 16 -10.71 -7.99 1.14
CA ALA A 16 -11.51 -6.86 0.70
C ALA A 16 -11.13 -6.32 -0.68
N PHE A 17 -9.90 -6.52 -1.14
CA PHE A 17 -9.39 -6.09 -2.44
C PHE A 17 -9.35 -7.20 -3.49
N ALA A 18 -9.83 -8.41 -3.17
CA ALA A 18 -9.69 -9.60 -4.02
C ALA A 18 -10.32 -9.41 -5.40
N PHE A 19 -11.38 -8.60 -5.52
CA PHE A 19 -11.95 -8.23 -6.81
C PHE A 19 -10.93 -7.48 -7.69
N ALA A 20 -10.30 -6.43 -7.16
CA ALA A 20 -9.33 -5.64 -7.91
C ALA A 20 -8.04 -6.42 -8.17
N VAL A 21 -7.56 -7.16 -7.17
CA VAL A 21 -6.36 -8.00 -7.29
C VAL A 21 -6.59 -9.19 -8.23
N GLY A 22 -7.79 -9.74 -8.30
CA GLY A 22 -8.15 -10.86 -9.20
C GLY A 22 -8.36 -10.46 -10.67
N ALA A 23 -8.45 -9.16 -10.97
CA ALA A 23 -8.71 -8.64 -12.31
C ALA A 23 -7.39 -8.16 -12.98
N PRO A 24 -6.74 -8.99 -13.81
CA PRO A 24 -5.40 -8.72 -14.35
C PRO A 24 -5.32 -7.50 -15.27
N GLU A 25 -6.44 -7.06 -15.86
CA GLU A 25 -6.55 -5.89 -16.72
C GLU A 25 -6.63 -4.56 -15.95
N ARG A 26 -6.86 -4.61 -14.64
CA ARG A 26 -6.91 -3.40 -13.83
C ARG A 26 -5.50 -2.90 -13.53
N GLU A 27 -5.29 -1.60 -13.70
CA GLU A 27 -4.06 -0.96 -13.27
C GLU A 27 -4.10 -0.70 -11.76
N ILE A 28 -2.97 -0.99 -11.11
CA ILE A 28 -2.72 -0.66 -9.71
C ILE A 28 -1.29 -0.13 -9.63
N ASN A 29 -1.13 1.06 -9.07
CA ASN A 29 0.18 1.68 -8.95
C ASN A 29 0.67 1.64 -7.51
N LEU A 30 1.97 1.43 -7.30
CA LEU A 30 2.65 1.82 -6.08
C LEU A 30 3.21 3.23 -6.28
N LEU A 31 2.89 4.16 -5.38
CA LEU A 31 3.21 5.57 -5.49
C LEU A 31 3.95 6.07 -4.24
N VAL A 32 4.46 7.30 -4.33
CA VAL A 32 4.89 8.08 -3.17
C VAL A 32 3.82 9.14 -2.87
N GLY A 33 3.27 9.13 -1.65
CA GLY A 33 2.38 10.19 -1.17
C GLY A 33 1.15 10.46 -2.05
N HIS A 34 0.52 9.42 -2.60
CA HIS A 34 -0.64 9.50 -3.51
C HIS A 34 -0.36 10.30 -4.80
N SER A 35 0.91 10.51 -5.17
CA SER A 35 1.28 11.25 -6.36
C SER A 35 1.46 10.32 -7.55
N PHE A 36 0.52 10.35 -8.49
CA PHE A 36 0.66 9.66 -9.80
C PHE A 36 1.81 10.20 -10.66
N ASN A 37 2.41 11.33 -10.28
CA ASN A 37 3.63 11.85 -10.90
C ASN A 37 4.91 11.19 -10.33
N GLN A 38 4.78 10.37 -9.28
CA GLN A 38 5.88 9.66 -8.63
C GLN A 38 5.59 8.16 -8.50
N PRO A 39 5.39 7.44 -9.62
CA PRO A 39 5.17 6.00 -9.59
C PRO A 39 6.45 5.24 -9.23
N LEU A 40 6.33 4.28 -8.32
CA LEU A 40 7.39 3.36 -7.95
C LEU A 40 7.31 2.05 -8.74
N ALA A 41 6.09 1.53 -8.92
CA ALA A 41 5.83 0.31 -9.68
C ALA A 41 4.38 0.33 -10.18
N SER A 42 4.09 -0.46 -11.21
CA SER A 42 2.72 -0.63 -11.72
C SER A 42 2.46 -2.08 -12.10
N ARG A 43 1.19 -2.46 -12.02
CA ARG A 43 0.76 -3.82 -12.32
C ARG A 43 0.84 -4.10 -13.81
N GLN A 44 0.33 -3.22 -14.65
CA GLN A 44 0.43 -3.42 -16.12
C GLN A 44 1.87 -3.27 -16.61
N GLY A 45 2.70 -2.52 -15.89
CA GLY A 45 4.15 -2.45 -16.14
C GLY A 45 4.91 -3.71 -15.74
N GLY A 46 4.25 -4.68 -15.09
CA GLY A 46 4.87 -5.94 -14.66
C GLY A 46 5.87 -5.78 -13.50
N THR A 47 5.90 -4.62 -12.85
CA THR A 47 6.80 -4.32 -11.73
C THR A 47 6.11 -4.34 -10.37
N LEU A 48 4.80 -4.60 -10.34
CA LEU A 48 4.02 -4.74 -9.12
C LEU A 48 3.21 -6.04 -9.15
N THR A 49 3.43 -6.89 -8.15
CA THR A 49 2.62 -8.08 -7.89
C THR A 49 1.87 -7.89 -6.58
N LEU A 50 0.58 -8.23 -6.55
CA LEU A 50 -0.25 -8.16 -5.34
C LEU A 50 -0.91 -9.52 -5.07
N VAL A 51 -1.07 -9.85 -3.80
CA VAL A 51 -1.81 -11.03 -3.35
C VAL A 51 -2.68 -10.61 -2.17
N ASP A 52 -3.98 -10.79 -2.31
CA ASP A 52 -4.95 -10.53 -1.24
C ASP A 52 -5.42 -11.86 -0.63
N THR A 53 -5.16 -12.02 0.66
CA THR A 53 -5.37 -13.26 1.41
C THR A 53 -6.33 -13.03 2.57
N ASP A 54 -6.62 -14.09 3.32
CA ASP A 54 -7.42 -13.96 4.54
C ASP A 54 -6.69 -13.20 5.65
N ASP A 55 -5.35 -13.18 5.61
CA ASP A 55 -4.52 -12.55 6.62
C ASP A 55 -4.23 -11.08 6.28
N ALA A 56 -3.83 -10.81 5.03
CA ALA A 56 -3.46 -9.47 4.58
C ALA A 56 -3.46 -9.32 3.06
N LEU A 57 -3.53 -8.06 2.61
CA LEU A 57 -3.04 -7.64 1.31
C LEU A 57 -1.51 -7.53 1.37
N SER A 58 -0.83 -8.30 0.55
CA SER A 58 0.63 -8.24 0.37
C SER A 58 0.98 -7.81 -1.05
N PHE A 59 2.15 -7.19 -1.21
CA PHE A 59 2.65 -6.80 -2.52
C PHE A 59 4.17 -6.94 -2.62
N THR A 60 4.67 -7.05 -3.84
CA THR A 60 6.10 -6.99 -4.17
C THR A 60 6.27 -6.04 -5.33
N ALA A 61 7.16 -5.06 -5.16
CA ALA A 61 7.52 -4.10 -6.20
C ALA A 61 8.96 -4.35 -6.66
N GLN A 62 9.15 -4.52 -7.97
CA GLN A 62 10.46 -4.59 -8.61
C GLN A 62 10.86 -3.18 -9.03
N LEU A 63 11.83 -2.60 -8.33
CA LEU A 63 12.40 -1.30 -8.68
C LEU A 63 13.63 -1.48 -9.58
N PRO A 64 13.91 -0.56 -10.52
CA PRO A 64 15.12 -0.60 -11.31
C PRO A 64 16.38 -0.44 -10.44
N PRO A 65 17.58 -0.76 -10.95
CA PRO A 65 18.85 -0.51 -10.27
C PRO A 65 18.98 0.93 -9.78
N ILE A 66 19.59 1.14 -8.61
CA ILE A 66 19.62 2.45 -7.92
C ILE A 66 20.16 3.59 -8.79
N ASP A 67 21.10 3.31 -9.68
CA ASP A 67 21.71 4.26 -10.62
C ASP A 67 20.81 4.64 -11.80
N GLU A 68 19.78 3.83 -12.08
CA GLU A 68 18.75 4.09 -13.09
C GLU A 68 17.48 4.74 -12.48
N GLN A 69 17.40 4.83 -11.15
CA GLN A 69 16.22 5.37 -10.46
C GLN A 69 16.14 6.91 -10.53
N PRO A 70 14.96 7.48 -10.84
CA PRO A 70 14.68 8.89 -10.58
C PRO A 70 14.93 9.27 -9.11
N SER A 71 15.23 10.54 -8.84
CA SER A 71 15.53 10.99 -7.47
C SER A 71 14.42 10.66 -6.48
N TYR A 72 13.16 10.89 -6.83
CA TYR A 72 12.02 10.61 -5.94
C TYR A 72 11.94 9.15 -5.51
N MET A 73 12.32 8.21 -6.39
CA MET A 73 12.29 6.77 -6.12
C MET A 73 13.42 6.40 -5.17
N ARG A 74 14.63 6.92 -5.40
CA ARG A 74 15.78 6.74 -4.50
C ARG A 74 15.49 7.31 -3.12
N ASP A 75 14.93 8.52 -3.07
CA ASP A 75 14.57 9.19 -1.83
C ASP A 75 13.51 8.40 -1.07
N ALA A 76 12.51 7.83 -1.77
CA ALA A 76 11.51 6.96 -1.15
C ALA A 76 12.16 5.70 -0.52
N VAL A 77 13.04 5.01 -1.27
CA VAL A 77 13.77 3.83 -0.75
C VAL A 77 14.60 4.19 0.48
N LEU A 78 15.35 5.28 0.43
CA LEU A 78 16.17 5.74 1.57
C LEU A 78 15.31 6.15 2.77
N ASN A 79 14.14 6.75 2.55
CA ASN A 79 13.21 7.09 3.61
C ASN A 79 12.60 5.85 4.26
N VAL A 80 12.28 4.80 3.49
CA VAL A 80 11.81 3.53 4.03
C VAL A 80 12.91 2.83 4.82
N GLN A 81 14.10 2.65 4.24
CA GLN A 81 15.25 2.03 4.92
C GLN A 81 15.66 2.78 6.19
N GLY A 82 15.58 4.11 6.15
CA GLY A 82 15.87 4.96 7.30
C GLY A 82 14.74 5.08 8.32
N GLY A 83 13.61 4.38 8.14
CA GLY A 83 12.47 4.41 9.04
C GLY A 83 11.75 5.77 9.13
N ARG A 84 11.94 6.65 8.15
CA ARG A 84 11.27 7.96 8.03
C ARG A 84 9.89 7.82 7.36
N MET A 85 9.75 6.82 6.50
CA MET A 85 8.51 6.46 5.82
C MET A 85 8.23 4.99 6.10
N ARG A 86 7.22 4.71 6.93
CA ARG A 86 6.88 3.34 7.36
C ARG A 86 5.45 2.94 7.01
N GLY A 87 4.62 3.92 6.71
CA GLY A 87 3.20 3.70 6.46
C GLY A 87 2.95 3.32 5.02
N LEU A 88 1.96 2.46 4.84
CA LEU A 88 1.33 2.18 3.57
C LEU A 88 -0.12 2.70 3.61
N SER A 89 -0.56 3.33 2.52
CA SER A 89 -1.92 3.83 2.39
C SER A 89 -2.56 3.29 1.11
N PRO A 90 -3.66 2.52 1.18
CA PRO A 90 -4.38 2.09 0.01
C PRO A 90 -5.35 3.18 -0.49
N GLY A 91 -5.31 3.46 -1.78
CA GLY A 91 -6.34 4.21 -2.49
C GLY A 91 -7.35 3.26 -3.12
N PHE A 92 -8.60 3.33 -2.64
CA PHE A 92 -9.69 2.50 -3.12
C PHE A 92 -11.03 3.23 -3.09
N THR A 93 -11.99 2.69 -3.85
CA THR A 93 -13.41 3.04 -3.72
C THR A 93 -14.19 1.86 -3.17
N VAL A 94 -15.20 2.14 -2.35
CA VAL A 94 -16.17 1.14 -1.89
C VAL A 94 -17.30 1.10 -2.92
N PRO A 95 -17.66 -0.07 -3.47
CA PRO A 95 -18.78 -0.17 -4.39
C PRO A 95 -20.10 0.23 -3.71
N PRO A 96 -21.06 0.78 -4.45
CA PRO A 96 -22.40 1.07 -3.95
C PRO A 96 -23.12 -0.18 -3.40
N ARG A 97 -24.01 0.01 -2.42
CA ARG A 97 -24.77 -1.08 -1.78
C ARG A 97 -25.68 -1.85 -2.73
N ASP A 98 -26.17 -1.22 -3.79
CA ASP A 98 -26.97 -1.89 -4.83
C ASP A 98 -26.14 -2.81 -5.72
N VAL A 99 -24.82 -2.63 -5.76
CA VAL A 99 -23.86 -3.51 -6.46
C VAL A 99 -23.33 -4.60 -5.54
N VAL A 100 -22.92 -4.22 -4.32
CA VAL A 100 -22.41 -5.14 -3.29
C VAL A 100 -23.04 -4.75 -1.94
N PRO A 101 -24.10 -5.44 -1.49
CA PRO A 101 -24.89 -5.07 -0.31
C PRO A 101 -24.09 -4.85 0.97
N ASP A 102 -23.10 -5.71 1.21
CA ASP A 102 -22.30 -5.72 2.43
C ASP A 102 -20.86 -5.26 2.19
N ALA A 103 -20.61 -4.43 1.17
CA ALA A 103 -19.28 -3.89 0.86
C ALA A 103 -18.64 -3.16 2.04
N GLU A 104 -19.48 -2.57 2.90
CA GLU A 104 -19.09 -1.98 4.17
C GLU A 104 -20.18 -2.20 5.22
N VAL A 105 -19.77 -2.43 6.46
CA VAL A 105 -20.67 -2.58 7.61
C VAL A 105 -20.15 -1.80 8.80
N GLU A 106 -21.06 -1.31 9.65
CA GLU A 106 -20.68 -0.74 10.96
C GLU A 106 -20.80 -1.83 12.02
N ILE A 107 -19.68 -2.14 12.70
CA ILE A 107 -19.64 -3.08 13.83
C ILE A 107 -19.22 -2.35 15.11
N PRO A 108 -19.70 -2.75 16.30
CA PRO A 108 -19.20 -2.17 17.55
C PRO A 108 -17.74 -2.59 17.80
N GLU A 109 -16.94 -1.70 18.39
CA GLU A 109 -15.60 -2.05 18.86
C GLU A 109 -15.70 -3.08 20.00
N PRO A 110 -14.96 -4.21 19.93
CA PRO A 110 -14.90 -5.17 21.02
C PRO A 110 -14.47 -4.51 22.33
N GLY A 111 -15.27 -4.68 23.39
CA GLY A 111 -15.01 -4.08 24.70
C GLY A 111 -15.32 -2.59 24.81
N ASN A 112 -15.76 -1.93 23.73
CA ASN A 112 -16.11 -0.50 23.76
C ASN A 112 -17.28 -0.17 22.81
N PRO A 113 -18.54 -0.48 23.19
CA PRO A 113 -19.72 -0.28 22.35
C PRO A 113 -20.03 1.20 22.04
N GLY A 114 -19.29 2.16 22.62
CA GLY A 114 -19.33 3.58 22.29
C GLY A 114 -18.57 3.94 21.01
N VAL A 115 -17.78 3.02 20.46
CA VAL A 115 -16.99 3.19 19.24
C VAL A 115 -17.54 2.27 18.16
N ALA A 116 -17.75 2.83 16.95
CA ALA A 116 -18.16 2.06 15.79
C ALA A 116 -16.96 1.91 14.84
N ILE A 117 -16.78 0.71 14.31
CA ILE A 117 -15.78 0.39 13.30
C ILE A 117 -16.52 0.26 11.96
N ARG A 118 -16.15 1.08 10.99
CA ARG A 118 -16.50 0.87 9.57
C ARG A 118 -15.58 -0.23 9.04
N LEU A 119 -16.14 -1.42 8.87
CA LEU A 119 -15.43 -2.57 8.30
C LEU A 119 -15.68 -2.61 6.79
N ILE A 120 -14.63 -2.45 6.00
CA ILE A 120 -14.67 -2.55 4.54
C ILE A 120 -14.50 -4.02 4.16
N GLN A 121 -15.53 -4.64 3.59
CA GLN A 121 -15.49 -6.05 3.15
C GLN A 121 -15.27 -6.20 1.65
N ALA A 122 -15.55 -5.17 0.86
CA ALA A 122 -15.27 -5.16 -0.57
C ALA A 122 -14.85 -3.76 -1.02
N ALA A 123 -13.77 -3.67 -1.77
CA ALA A 123 -13.19 -2.43 -2.24
C ALA A 123 -12.48 -2.62 -3.58
N VAL A 124 -12.49 -1.56 -4.38
CA VAL A 124 -11.83 -1.50 -5.66
C VAL A 124 -10.53 -0.73 -5.50
N LEU A 125 -9.43 -1.45 -5.33
CA LEU A 125 -8.07 -0.90 -5.22
C LEU A 125 -7.61 -0.33 -6.56
N TYR A 126 -6.98 0.84 -6.54
CA TYR A 126 -6.36 1.45 -7.72
C TYR A 126 -4.93 1.96 -7.46
N GLU A 127 -4.54 2.18 -6.21
CA GLU A 127 -3.15 2.48 -5.85
C GLU A 127 -2.82 2.09 -4.41
N LEU A 128 -1.53 1.89 -4.17
CA LEU A 128 -0.90 1.86 -2.85
C LEU A 128 0.11 3.00 -2.80
N SER A 129 0.25 3.66 -1.67
CA SER A 129 1.18 4.76 -1.49
C SER A 129 2.06 4.58 -0.28
N LEU A 130 3.36 4.79 -0.46
CA LEU A 130 4.28 4.98 0.65
C LEU A 130 4.03 6.34 1.29
N VAL A 131 3.78 6.35 2.60
CA VAL A 131 3.41 7.54 3.36
C VAL A 131 4.11 7.59 4.72
N THR A 132 4.21 8.79 5.28
CA THR A 132 4.75 9.01 6.64
C THR A 132 3.70 8.82 7.73
N ARG A 133 2.41 8.99 7.37
CA ARG A 133 1.25 8.83 8.25
C ARG A 133 0.20 7.98 7.53
N PRO A 134 0.12 6.67 7.80
CA PRO A 134 -0.88 5.82 7.18
C PRO A 134 -2.27 6.11 7.75
N ALA A 135 -3.31 5.87 6.96
CA ALA A 135 -4.69 5.90 7.42
C ALA A 135 -5.05 4.67 8.28
N TYR A 136 -4.33 3.57 8.10
CA TYR A 136 -4.49 2.31 8.84
C TYR A 136 -3.19 2.03 9.61
N GLU A 137 -3.28 1.92 10.92
CA GLU A 137 -2.10 1.81 11.80
C GLU A 137 -1.32 0.50 11.58
N ASP A 138 -2.01 -0.57 11.20
CA ASP A 138 -1.41 -1.89 10.95
C ASP A 138 -0.79 -2.04 9.55
N ALA A 139 -0.90 -1.02 8.69
CA ALA A 139 -0.38 -1.05 7.32
C ALA A 139 1.10 -0.65 7.28
N GLU A 140 1.97 -1.66 7.40
CA GLU A 140 3.42 -1.48 7.42
C GLU A 140 4.08 -1.76 6.06
N VAL A 141 5.21 -1.09 5.81
CA VAL A 141 6.09 -1.40 4.67
C VAL A 141 7.50 -1.69 5.14
N GLU A 142 8.08 -2.78 4.63
CA GLU A 142 9.49 -3.12 4.84
C GLU A 142 10.23 -3.12 3.50
N ALA A 143 11.28 -2.31 3.37
CA ALA A 143 12.20 -2.42 2.24
C ALA A 143 13.11 -3.64 2.44
N ARG A 144 12.75 -4.78 1.84
CA ARG A 144 13.65 -5.94 1.73
C ARG A 144 14.47 -5.83 0.46
N ALA A 145 15.76 -5.54 0.60
CA ALA A 145 16.69 -5.72 -0.50
C ALA A 145 16.93 -7.22 -0.71
N LEU A 146 16.33 -7.82 -1.75
CA LEU A 146 16.87 -9.08 -2.26
C LEU A 146 18.22 -8.72 -2.87
N ALA A 147 19.31 -9.16 -2.24
CA ALA A 147 20.66 -8.87 -2.66
C ALA A 147 20.94 -9.47 -4.05
N ALA A 148 20.56 -8.75 -5.11
CA ALA A 148 21.09 -8.96 -6.44
C ALA A 148 22.51 -8.35 -6.45
N GLY A 149 23.47 -9.12 -5.95
CA GLY A 149 24.88 -8.98 -6.29
C GLY A 149 25.53 -7.65 -5.96
N LEU A 150 25.61 -7.27 -4.68
CA LEU A 150 26.72 -6.42 -4.20
C LEU A 150 28.01 -7.25 -4.19
N THR A 151 28.46 -7.65 -5.39
CA THR A 151 29.85 -8.02 -5.60
C THR A 151 30.61 -6.71 -5.69
N LEU A 152 31.17 -6.25 -4.57
CA LEU A 152 32.26 -5.27 -4.63
C LEU A 152 33.58 -6.02 -4.72
N PRO A 153 34.22 -6.09 -5.90
CA PRO A 153 35.66 -6.19 -5.93
C PRO A 153 36.28 -4.98 -6.64
N GLY A 154 37.13 -4.31 -5.87
CA GLY A 154 38.39 -3.79 -6.41
C GLY A 154 38.42 -2.30 -6.71
N ARG A 155 38.94 -1.53 -5.76
CA ARG A 155 39.70 -0.30 -6.03
C ARG A 155 40.55 -0.48 -7.29
N ARG A 156 40.24 0.23 -8.36
CA ARG A 156 41.20 0.51 -9.43
C ARG A 156 41.47 1.99 -9.46
N ARG A 157 42.62 2.35 -8.89
CA ARG A 157 43.37 3.55 -9.27
C ARG A 157 43.53 3.54 -10.79
N LEU A 158 43.17 4.62 -11.46
CA LEU A 158 43.67 4.91 -12.79
C LEU A 158 44.25 6.31 -12.75
N TRP A 159 45.58 6.35 -12.89
CA TRP A 159 46.29 7.48 -13.45
C TRP A 159 45.93 7.54 -14.94
N LEU A 160 45.55 8.73 -15.42
CA LEU A 160 46.06 9.42 -16.60
C LEU A 160 45.60 10.89 -16.49
#